data_AF-A0A9E0SXR9-F1
#
_entry.id   AF-A0A9E0SXR9-F1
#
_cell.length_a   1.000
_cell.length_b   1.000
_cell.length_c   1.000
_cell.angle_alpha   90.00
_cell.angle_beta   90.00
_cell.angle_gamma   90.00
#
_symmetry.space_group_name_H-M   'P 1'
#
loop_
_entity.id
_entity.type
_entity.pdbx_description
1 polymer ?
#
loop_
_entity_poly.entity_id
_entity_poly.type
_entity_poly.pdbx_seq_one_letter_code
_entity_poly.pdbx_strand_id
1 'polypeptide(L)'
;MCYSARIEADYRRYVRQYGVEISLSEFVELFWRRVQEPRIAIPKAVQAFFTSPEVDVDGRIREAVAAYAAAQTTRLEEEIFAQRRRLADADRKLAGRPTKAAAENKRIATGKVERALEKLADLRRVELDGEDARIFPGTYAPVIVMEGRVPIRGV
;
A
#
# COMPACT_ATOMS: atom_id res chain seq x y z
N MET A 1 5.12 -21.67 1.44
CA MET A 1 6.09 -21.01 2.34
C MET A 1 6.20 -19.55 1.91
N CYS A 2 5.71 -18.61 2.72
CA CYS A 2 5.81 -17.17 2.42
C CYS A 2 6.95 -16.59 3.27
N TYR A 3 8.03 -16.16 2.61
CA TYR A 3 9.10 -15.40 3.26
C TYR A 3 8.61 -13.97 3.44
N SER A 4 8.61 -13.45 4.65
CA SER A 4 8.31 -12.04 4.92
C SER A 4 9.38 -11.46 5.83
N ALA A 5 9.89 -10.27 5.51
CA ALA A 5 10.72 -9.49 6.43
C ALA A 5 9.83 -8.46 7.14
N ARG A 6 10.23 -7.98 8.32
CA ARG A 6 9.57 -6.88 9.02
C ARG A 6 10.57 -5.74 9.18
N ILE A 7 10.16 -4.53 8.83
CA ILE A 7 10.92 -3.31 9.16
C ILE A 7 10.84 -3.17 10.68
N GLU A 8 11.93 -3.48 11.37
CA GLU A 8 12.01 -3.26 12.81
C GLU A 8 12.11 -1.76 13.04
N ALA A 9 11.07 -1.24 13.70
CA ALA A 9 10.81 0.18 13.82
C ALA A 9 11.86 0.86 14.68
N ASP A 10 12.94 1.29 14.06
CA ASP A 10 13.54 2.56 14.42
C ASP A 10 14.40 3.15 13.28
N TYR A 11 13.85 3.21 12.06
CA TYR A 11 14.51 3.83 10.92
C TYR A 11 15.06 5.24 11.25
N ARG A 12 14.34 6.00 12.09
CA ARG A 12 14.79 7.28 12.65
C ARG A 12 16.03 7.13 13.55
N ARG A 13 16.05 6.15 14.45
CA ARG A 13 17.27 5.82 15.23
C ARG A 13 18.38 5.32 14.33
N TYR A 14 18.12 4.55 13.27
CA TYR A 14 19.15 4.10 12.34
C TYR A 14 19.78 5.27 11.56
N VAL A 15 18.98 6.19 11.01
CA VAL A 15 19.50 7.41 10.36
C VAL A 15 20.33 8.25 11.35
N ARG A 16 19.83 8.44 12.58
CA ARG A 16 20.55 9.18 13.64
C ARG A 16 21.81 8.47 14.13
N GLN A 17 21.79 7.16 14.24
CA GLN A 17 22.86 6.35 14.85
C GLN A 17 23.98 6.04 13.87
N TYR A 18 23.69 5.92 12.56
CA TYR A 18 24.66 5.50 11.55
C TYR A 18 24.98 6.57 10.52
N GLY A 19 24.31 7.74 10.54
CA GLY A 19 24.61 8.85 9.63
C GLY A 19 24.45 8.49 8.15
N VAL A 20 23.50 7.59 7.84
CA VAL A 20 23.30 7.06 6.50
C VAL A 20 22.71 8.15 5.60
N GLU A 21 23.41 8.46 4.50
CA GLU A 21 22.83 9.23 3.40
C GLU A 21 21.87 8.34 2.62
N ILE A 22 20.58 8.65 2.74
CA ILE A 22 19.54 8.01 1.94
C ILE A 22 19.51 8.75 0.60
N SER A 23 19.63 8.02 -0.52
CA SER A 23 19.45 8.59 -1.85
C SER A 23 17.98 9.00 -2.04
N LEU A 24 17.64 10.24 -1.65
CA LEU A 24 16.27 10.77 -1.70
C LEU A 24 15.72 10.82 -3.14
N SER A 25 16.59 10.99 -4.14
CA SER A 25 16.23 11.01 -5.55
C SER A 25 15.65 9.68 -6.04
N GLU A 26 16.19 8.55 -5.60
CA GLU A 26 15.67 7.22 -5.93
C GLU A 26 14.26 6.99 -5.36
N PHE A 27 13.97 7.55 -4.17
CA PHE A 27 12.63 7.48 -3.59
C PHE A 27 11.65 8.37 -4.35
N VAL A 28 12.05 9.58 -4.74
CA VAL A 28 11.21 10.45 -5.60
C VAL A 28 10.83 9.70 -6.87
N GLU A 29 11.79 9.04 -7.53
CA GLU A 29 11.52 8.26 -8.73
C GLU A 29 10.61 7.06 -8.44
N LEU A 30 10.87 6.30 -7.38
CA LEU A 30 10.06 5.14 -7.00
C LEU A 30 8.59 5.53 -6.74
N PHE A 31 8.36 6.60 -5.97
CA PHE A 31 7.02 7.09 -5.67
C PHE A 31 6.33 7.63 -6.92
N TRP A 32 7.06 8.34 -7.78
CA TRP A 32 6.54 8.80 -9.06
C TRP A 32 6.14 7.63 -9.97
N ARG A 33 7.01 6.63 -10.12
CA ARG A 33 6.75 5.41 -10.90
C ARG A 33 5.54 4.65 -10.36
N ARG A 34 5.35 4.57 -9.04
CA ARG A 34 4.18 3.93 -8.42
C ARG A 34 2.85 4.53 -8.88
N VAL A 35 2.80 5.84 -9.14
CA VAL A 35 1.60 6.50 -9.66
C VAL A 35 1.22 5.94 -11.03
N GLN A 36 2.21 5.65 -11.89
CA GLN A 36 2.01 5.09 -13.23
C GLN A 36 1.93 3.56 -13.25
N GLU A 37 2.57 2.90 -12.29
CA GLU A 37 2.66 1.45 -12.15
C GLU A 37 2.09 1.02 -10.78
N PRO A 38 0.75 0.89 -10.64
CA PRO A 38 0.13 0.62 -9.33
C PRO A 38 0.49 -0.73 -8.70
N ARG A 39 1.18 -1.60 -9.45
CA ARG A 39 1.69 -2.90 -9.00
C ARG A 39 2.92 -2.77 -8.11
N ILE A 40 3.64 -1.65 -8.17
CA ILE A 40 4.77 -1.38 -7.29
C ILE A 40 4.23 -1.33 -5.86
N ALA A 41 4.61 -2.28 -5.01
CA ALA A 41 4.23 -2.32 -3.61
C ALA A 41 5.29 -1.59 -2.77
N ILE A 42 4.85 -0.65 -1.94
CA ILE A 42 5.66 0.12 -0.99
C ILE A 42 4.93 0.00 0.35
N PRO A 43 5.58 -0.51 1.41
CA PRO A 43 4.96 -0.67 2.72
C PRO A 43 4.43 0.66 3.24
N LYS A 44 3.28 0.65 3.90
CA LYS A 44 2.66 1.88 4.41
C LYS A 44 3.54 2.58 5.44
N ALA A 45 4.30 1.83 6.23
CA ALA A 45 5.29 2.39 7.17
C ALA A 45 6.36 3.24 6.46
N VAL A 46 6.80 2.84 5.25
CA VAL A 46 7.75 3.61 4.44
C VAL A 46 7.11 4.90 3.95
N GLN A 47 5.85 4.83 3.48
CA GLN A 47 5.11 6.02 3.04
C GLN A 47 4.94 7.02 4.18
N ALA A 48 4.54 6.53 5.36
CA ALA A 48 4.36 7.33 6.57
C ALA A 48 5.65 8.01 7.05
N PHE A 49 6.80 7.35 6.85
CA PHE A 49 8.10 7.96 7.14
C PHE A 49 8.34 9.22 6.29
N PHE A 50 8.17 9.11 4.96
CA PHE A 50 8.40 10.23 4.04
C PHE A 50 7.31 11.31 4.09
N THR A 51 6.10 10.99 4.54
CA THR A 51 5.05 12.01 4.73
C THR A 51 5.07 12.66 6.10
N SER A 52 5.97 12.24 6.99
CA SER A 52 6.10 12.81 8.34
C SER A 52 6.59 14.27 8.30
N PRO A 53 5.99 15.18 9.09
CA PRO A 53 6.44 16.57 9.17
C PRO A 53 7.88 16.74 9.66
N GLU A 54 8.38 15.77 10.43
CA GLU A 54 9.73 15.79 11.01
C GLU A 54 10.84 15.49 10.00
N VAL A 55 10.47 14.98 8.82
CA VAL A 55 11.42 14.63 7.76
C VAL A 55 11.34 15.70 6.68
N ASP A 56 12.43 16.42 6.50
CA ASP A 56 12.61 17.35 5.39
C ASP A 56 12.90 16.54 4.13
N VAL A 57 11.87 16.35 3.30
CA VAL A 57 11.93 15.61 2.04
C VAL A 57 11.29 16.42 0.93
N ASP A 58 11.66 16.09 -0.30
CA ASP A 58 11.06 16.65 -1.50
C ASP A 58 9.52 16.50 -1.45
N GLY A 59 8.81 17.64 -1.58
CA GLY A 59 7.35 17.70 -1.59
C GLY A 59 6.72 16.79 -2.65
N ARG A 60 7.44 16.48 -3.73
CA ARG A 60 7.02 15.55 -4.78
C ARG A 60 6.71 14.15 -4.24
N ILE A 61 7.38 13.70 -3.18
CA ILE A 61 7.05 12.40 -2.56
C ILE A 61 5.66 12.46 -1.93
N ARG A 62 5.36 13.53 -1.19
CA ARG A 62 4.05 13.71 -0.54
C ARG A 62 2.93 13.81 -1.57
N GLU A 63 3.17 14.55 -2.66
CA GLU A 63 2.26 14.65 -3.80
C GLU A 63 2.01 13.29 -4.46
N ALA A 64 3.07 12.52 -4.73
CA ALA A 64 2.94 11.19 -5.34
C ALA A 64 2.19 10.20 -4.44
N VAL A 65 2.45 10.21 -3.13
CA VAL A 65 1.71 9.41 -2.15
C VAL A 65 0.22 9.77 -2.17
N ALA A 66 -0.10 11.07 -2.11
CA ALA A 66 -1.47 11.55 -2.14
C ALA A 66 -2.20 11.21 -3.46
N ALA A 67 -1.54 11.40 -4.60
CA ALA A 67 -2.07 11.07 -5.92
C ALA A 67 -2.37 9.57 -6.05
N TYR A 68 -1.46 8.71 -5.59
CA TYR A 68 -1.69 7.27 -5.57
C TYR A 68 -2.87 6.90 -4.67
N ALA A 69 -2.95 7.46 -3.46
CA ALA A 69 -4.04 7.20 -2.53
C ALA A 69 -5.40 7.64 -3.08
N ALA A 70 -5.48 8.80 -3.75
CA ALA A 70 -6.68 9.26 -4.42
C ALA A 70 -7.11 8.30 -5.54
N ALA A 71 -6.18 7.90 -6.42
CA ALA A 71 -6.46 6.97 -7.51
C ALA A 71 -6.93 5.59 -7.00
N GLN A 72 -6.30 5.04 -5.96
CA GLN A 72 -6.74 3.78 -5.36
C GLN A 72 -8.10 3.89 -4.68
N THR A 73 -8.38 5.03 -4.03
CA THR A 73 -9.69 5.30 -3.40
C THR A 73 -10.79 5.25 -4.44
N THR A 74 -10.66 6.02 -5.53
CA THR A 74 -11.66 6.04 -6.61
C THR A 74 -11.89 4.66 -7.19
N ARG A 75 -10.82 3.92 -7.48
CA ARG A 75 -10.92 2.55 -8.00
C ARG A 75 -11.67 1.60 -7.06
N LEU A 76 -11.39 1.67 -5.75
CA LEU A 76 -12.06 0.82 -4.76
C LEU A 76 -13.54 1.20 -4.62
N GLU A 77 -13.87 2.49 -4.64
CA GLU A 77 -15.25 2.97 -4.59
C GLU A 77 -16.06 2.52 -5.81
N GLU A 78 -15.49 2.60 -7.01
CA GLU A 78 -16.08 2.07 -8.24
C GLU A 78 -16.30 0.55 -8.16
N GLU A 79 -15.33 -0.20 -7.64
CA GLU A 79 -15.45 -1.65 -7.45
C GLU A 79 -16.56 -1.99 -6.46
N ILE A 80 -16.63 -1.28 -5.32
CA ILE A 80 -17.69 -1.45 -4.32
C ILE A 80 -19.06 -1.19 -4.93
N PHE A 81 -19.21 -0.10 -5.70
CA PHE A 81 -20.48 0.22 -6.36
C PHE A 81 -20.90 -0.87 -7.34
N ALA A 82 -19.98 -1.33 -8.20
CA ALA A 82 -20.25 -2.38 -9.16
C ALA A 82 -20.64 -3.72 -8.47
N GLN A 83 -19.94 -4.11 -7.41
CA GLN A 83 -20.26 -5.34 -6.68
C GLN A 83 -21.55 -5.24 -5.87
N ARG A 84 -21.88 -4.08 -5.29
CA ARG A 84 -23.17 -3.85 -4.62
C ARG A 84 -24.34 -3.96 -5.58
N ARG A 85 -24.20 -3.43 -6.81
CA ARG A 85 -25.20 -3.63 -7.87
C ARG A 85 -25.38 -5.11 -8.20
N ARG A 86 -24.26 -5.84 -8.38
CA ARG A 86 -24.28 -7.29 -8.65
C ARG A 86 -24.94 -8.09 -7.52
N LEU A 87 -24.72 -7.69 -6.27
CA LEU A 87 -25.33 -8.30 -5.10
C LEU A 87 -26.86 -8.12 -5.12
N ALA A 88 -27.34 -6.88 -5.33
CA ALA A 88 -28.76 -6.58 -5.45
C ALA A 88 -29.43 -7.34 -6.61
N ASP A 89 -28.75 -7.47 -7.75
CA ASP A 89 -29.23 -8.25 -8.89
C ASP A 89 -29.34 -9.74 -8.57
N ALA A 90 -28.38 -10.29 -7.84
CA ALA A 90 -28.39 -11.68 -7.39
C ALA A 90 -29.53 -11.93 -6.39
N ASP A 91 -29.74 -11.02 -5.43
CA ASP A 91 -30.83 -11.11 -4.46
C ASP A 91 -32.21 -11.06 -5.14
N ARG A 92 -32.42 -10.15 -6.11
CA ARG A 92 -33.65 -10.10 -6.90
C ARG A 92 -33.93 -11.40 -7.65
N LYS A 93 -32.89 -12.00 -8.25
CA LYS A 93 -33.02 -13.30 -8.93
C LYS A 93 -33.37 -14.42 -7.96
N LEU A 94 -32.72 -14.47 -6.80
CA LEU A 94 -33.01 -15.49 -5.78
C LEU A 94 -34.43 -15.38 -5.22
N ALA A 95 -34.94 -14.17 -5.02
CA ALA A 95 -36.30 -13.92 -4.55
C ALA A 95 -37.35 -14.40 -5.55
N GLY A 96 -37.11 -14.21 -6.86
CA GLY A 96 -38.03 -14.69 -7.91
C GLY A 96 -37.91 -16.18 -8.21
N ARG A 97 -36.68 -16.69 -8.38
CA ARG A 97 -36.39 -18.11 -8.62
C ARG A 97 -35.01 -18.47 -8.06
N PRO A 98 -34.96 -19.28 -6.99
CA PRO A 98 -33.70 -19.76 -6.45
C PRO A 98 -32.90 -20.53 -7.51
N THR A 99 -31.66 -20.10 -7.77
CA THR A 99 -30.73 -20.78 -8.68
C THR A 99 -29.35 -20.84 -8.03
N LYS A 100 -28.61 -21.94 -8.29
CA LYS A 100 -27.22 -22.09 -7.83
C LYS A 100 -26.32 -20.95 -8.32
N ALA A 101 -26.51 -20.52 -9.57
CA ALA A 101 -25.76 -19.42 -10.15
C ALA A 101 -26.00 -18.07 -9.44
N ALA A 102 -27.24 -17.75 -9.07
CA ALA A 102 -27.53 -16.52 -8.33
C ALA A 102 -27.01 -16.58 -6.89
N ALA A 103 -27.09 -17.75 -6.23
CA ALA A 103 -26.52 -17.95 -4.89
C ALA A 103 -24.99 -17.76 -4.88
N GLU A 104 -24.30 -18.32 -5.88
CA GLU A 104 -22.85 -18.19 -5.99
C GLU A 104 -22.44 -16.75 -6.34
N ASN A 105 -23.18 -16.07 -7.22
CA ASN A 105 -22.96 -14.66 -7.52
C ASN A 105 -23.11 -13.78 -6.28
N LYS A 106 -24.12 -14.02 -5.46
CA LYS A 106 -24.31 -13.33 -4.18
C LYS A 106 -23.09 -13.52 -3.29
N ARG A 107 -22.69 -14.78 -3.06
CA ARG A 107 -21.53 -15.14 -2.21
C ARG A 107 -20.24 -14.43 -2.67
N ILE A 108 -19.94 -14.49 -3.96
CA ILE A 108 -18.74 -13.86 -4.52
C ILE A 108 -18.80 -12.33 -4.40
N ALA A 109 -19.95 -11.72 -4.71
CA ALA A 109 -20.10 -10.27 -4.64
C ALA A 109 -19.96 -9.76 -3.20
N THR A 110 -20.55 -10.46 -2.22
CA THR A 110 -20.39 -10.15 -0.78
C THR A 110 -18.92 -10.13 -0.38
N GLY A 111 -18.17 -11.21 -0.64
CA GLY A 111 -16.76 -11.27 -0.26
C GLY A 111 -15.89 -10.23 -0.97
N LYS A 112 -16.24 -9.84 -2.20
CA LYS A 112 -15.55 -8.74 -2.90
C LYS A 112 -15.85 -7.37 -2.29
N VAL A 113 -17.10 -7.11 -1.89
CA VAL A 113 -17.47 -5.85 -1.22
C VAL A 113 -16.74 -5.74 0.12
N GLU A 114 -16.75 -6.80 0.94
CA GLU A 114 -16.07 -6.84 2.23
C GLU A 114 -14.57 -6.55 2.07
N ARG A 115 -13.90 -7.28 1.18
CA ARG A 115 -12.47 -7.08 0.91
C ARG A 115 -12.14 -5.68 0.37
N ALA A 116 -13.00 -5.11 -0.47
CA ALA A 116 -12.78 -3.77 -1.00
C ALA A 116 -12.98 -2.69 0.08
N LEU A 117 -13.93 -2.87 0.99
CA LEU A 117 -14.14 -1.99 2.14
C LEU A 117 -12.97 -2.06 3.13
N GLU A 118 -12.46 -3.25 3.43
CA GLU A 118 -11.25 -3.44 4.25
C GLU A 118 -10.07 -2.69 3.66
N LYS A 119 -9.78 -2.89 2.36
CA LYS A 119 -8.70 -2.17 1.67
C LYS A 119 -8.89 -0.65 1.70
N LEU A 120 -10.12 -0.16 1.58
CA LEU A 120 -10.41 1.26 1.63
C LEU A 120 -10.20 1.83 3.05
N ALA A 121 -10.57 1.07 4.07
CA ALA A 121 -10.31 1.41 5.46
C ALA A 121 -8.79 1.44 5.74
N ASP A 122 -8.06 0.43 5.29
CA ASP A 122 -6.61 0.36 5.41
C ASP A 122 -5.92 1.53 4.69
N LEU A 123 -6.39 1.90 3.50
CA LEU A 123 -5.85 3.03 2.74
C LEU A 123 -6.06 4.37 3.47
N ARG A 124 -7.21 4.55 4.13
CA ARG A 124 -7.59 5.78 4.85
C ARG A 124 -7.05 5.85 6.28
N ARG A 125 -6.65 4.72 6.86
CA ARG A 125 -6.12 4.65 8.22
C ARG A 125 -4.84 5.49 8.35
N VAL A 126 -4.72 6.26 9.42
CA VAL A 126 -3.52 7.08 9.71
C VAL A 126 -2.54 6.32 10.62
N GLU A 127 -3.06 5.60 11.60
CA GLU A 127 -2.27 4.79 12.52
C GLU A 127 -1.58 3.64 11.78
N LEU A 128 -0.37 3.26 12.19
CA LEU A 128 0.36 2.10 11.64
C LEU A 128 0.19 0.88 12.55
N ASP A 129 0.19 -0.31 11.96
CA ASP A 129 0.19 -1.58 12.66
C ASP A 129 1.42 -2.43 12.29
N GLY A 130 1.55 -3.61 12.91
CA GLY A 130 2.69 -4.49 12.70
C GLY A 130 2.76 -5.15 11.31
N GLU A 131 1.69 -5.08 10.51
CA GLU A 131 1.65 -5.58 9.12
C GLU A 131 2.07 -4.49 8.12
N ASP A 132 1.86 -3.20 8.45
CA ASP A 132 2.28 -2.07 7.61
C ASP A 132 3.80 -1.96 7.39
N ALA A 133 4.56 -2.58 8.30
CA ALA A 133 6.00 -2.70 8.27
C ALA A 133 6.48 -4.02 7.62
N ARG A 134 5.57 -4.92 7.23
CA ARG A 134 5.92 -6.21 6.66
C ARG A 134 6.21 -6.09 5.17
N ILE A 135 7.33 -6.66 4.75
CA ILE A 135 7.83 -6.70 3.38
C ILE A 135 7.64 -8.12 2.87
N PHE A 136 6.91 -8.27 1.77
CA PHE A 136 6.75 -9.51 1.03
C PHE A 136 7.57 -9.47 -0.26
N PRO A 137 7.92 -10.60 -0.89
CA PRO A 137 8.64 -10.62 -2.17
C PRO A 137 7.96 -9.74 -3.21
N GLY A 138 8.73 -8.93 -3.93
CA GLY A 138 8.21 -7.95 -4.90
C GLY A 138 7.79 -6.59 -4.30
N THR A 139 8.07 -6.36 -3.01
CA THR A 139 7.84 -5.08 -2.33
C THR A 139 9.14 -4.26 -2.31
N TYR A 140 9.07 -2.99 -2.68
CA TYR A 140 10.17 -2.05 -2.58
C TYR A 140 10.22 -1.46 -1.17
N ALA A 141 11.36 -1.59 -0.51
CA ALA A 141 11.61 -1.02 0.81
C ALA A 141 13.05 -0.50 0.88
N PRO A 142 13.31 0.58 1.66
CA PRO A 142 14.67 1.00 1.94
C PRO A 142 15.43 -0.13 2.63
N VAL A 143 16.59 -0.48 2.09
CA VAL A 143 17.55 -1.38 2.74
C VAL A 143 18.82 -0.61 3.01
N ILE A 144 19.35 -0.74 4.23
CA ILE A 144 20.69 -0.27 4.55
C ILE A 144 21.62 -1.46 4.30
N VAL A 145 22.51 -1.32 3.32
CA VAL A 145 23.58 -2.31 3.10
C VAL A 145 24.79 -1.85 3.90
N MET A 146 25.08 -2.55 4.99
CA MET A 146 26.30 -2.34 5.77
C MET A 146 27.39 -3.26 5.20
N GLU A 147 28.17 -2.78 4.24
CA GLU A 147 29.47 -3.36 3.93
C GLU A 147 30.54 -2.74 4.83
N GLY A 148 31.46 -3.56 5.34
CA GLY A 148 32.35 -3.22 6.45
C GLY A 148 33.02 -1.84 6.37
N ARG A 149 32.91 -1.06 7.47
CA ARG A 149 33.78 0.04 7.95
C ARG A 149 34.56 0.94 6.97
N VAL A 150 34.13 1.20 5.74
CA VAL A 150 34.72 2.28 4.92
C VAL A 150 33.63 2.96 4.08
N PRO A 151 33.47 4.30 4.15
CA PRO A 151 32.53 5.02 3.29
C PRO A 151 33.13 5.15 1.89
N ILE A 152 32.38 4.70 0.88
CA ILE A 152 32.71 4.90 -0.53
C ILE A 152 31.87 6.06 -1.06
N ARG A 153 32.53 7.12 -1.53
CA ARG A 153 31.91 8.25 -2.25
C ARG A 153 31.69 7.80 -3.71
N GLY A 154 30.43 7.57 -4.09
CA GLY A 154 30.05 7.23 -5.46
C GLY A 154 29.73 8.49 -6.26
N VAL A 155 30.29 8.57 -7.47
CA VAL A 155 30.21 9.69 -8.43
C VAL A 155 28.89 9.66 -9.19
#